data_AF-A0A967ICW5-F1
#
_entry.id   AF-A0A967ICW5-F1
#
_cell.length_a   1.000
_cell.length_b   1.000
_cell.length_c   1.000
_cell.angle_alpha   90.00
_cell.angle_beta   90.00
_cell.angle_gamma   90.00
#
_symmetry.space_group_name_H-M   'P 1'
#
loop_
_entity.id
_entity.type
_entity.pdbx_description
1 polymer ?
#
loop_
_entity_poly.entity_id
_entity_poly.type
_entity_poly.pdbx_seq_one_letter_code
_entity_poly.pdbx_strand_id
1 'polypeptide(L)'
;MSEEHPGRKPLVRAQQEKYAQNIAAGMPKCEAARAAGYSGTGSVAVAKLNKKIHVLERINFLKREAGNAVQVTSSEVVQGILDSIERSKAANQEG
;
A
#
# COMPACT_ATOMS: atom_id res chain seq x y z
N MET A 1 29.46 26.81 -1.05
CA MET A 1 29.31 25.52 -1.76
C MET A 1 28.21 24.77 -1.04
N SER A 2 27.02 24.68 -1.66
CA SER A 2 25.85 24.04 -1.08
C SER A 2 25.93 22.55 -1.36
N GLU A 3 26.12 21.73 -0.34
CA GLU A 3 26.08 20.28 -0.47
C GLU A 3 24.64 19.81 -0.65
N GLU A 4 24.29 19.52 -1.91
CA GLU A 4 23.17 18.66 -2.30
C GLU A 4 23.26 17.35 -1.51
N HIS A 5 22.35 17.14 -0.57
CA HIS A 5 22.20 15.86 0.12
C HIS A 5 21.27 14.96 -0.69
N PRO A 6 21.74 13.80 -1.19
CA PRO A 6 20.91 12.90 -1.97
C PRO A 6 19.84 12.24 -1.09
N GLY A 7 18.57 12.49 -1.42
CA GLY A 7 17.48 11.51 -1.22
C GLY A 7 17.13 11.10 0.21
N ARG A 8 17.13 11.99 1.20
CA ARG A 8 16.55 11.66 2.52
C ARG A 8 15.04 11.48 2.39
N LYS A 9 14.58 10.24 2.17
CA LYS A 9 13.20 9.84 2.44
C LYS A 9 12.83 10.37 3.83
N PRO A 10 11.74 11.14 3.98
CA PRO A 10 11.38 11.69 5.27
C PRO A 10 11.21 10.55 6.29
N LEU A 11 11.94 10.64 7.40
CA LEU A 11 11.94 9.63 8.46
C LEU A 11 10.54 9.63 9.12
N VAL A 12 9.67 8.72 8.67
CA VAL A 12 8.33 8.57 9.24
C VAL A 12 8.48 8.01 10.65
N ARG A 13 8.08 8.77 11.69
CA ARG A 13 8.09 8.26 13.08
C ARG A 13 7.21 7.00 13.17
N ALA A 14 7.56 6.04 14.03
CA ALA A 14 6.86 4.75 14.12
C ALA A 14 5.32 4.85 14.25
N GLN A 15 4.80 5.85 14.97
CA GLN A 15 3.35 6.10 15.07
C GLN A 15 2.72 6.62 13.76
N GLN A 16 3.46 7.41 12.98
CA GLN A 16 3.00 7.89 11.68
C GLN A 16 3.00 6.76 10.63
N GLU A 17 3.96 5.84 10.74
CA GLU A 17 4.02 4.64 9.90
C GLU A 17 2.83 3.73 10.18
N LYS A 18 2.54 3.42 11.45
CA LYS A 18 1.34 2.66 11.85
C LYS A 18 0.05 3.33 11.38
N TYR A 19 -0.04 4.66 11.49
CA TYR A 19 -1.18 5.40 10.96
C TYR A 19 -1.30 5.22 9.44
N ALA A 20 -0.22 5.38 8.69
CA ALA A 20 -0.21 5.24 7.24
C ALA A 20 -0.62 3.82 6.79
N GLN A 21 -0.13 2.78 7.48
CA GLN A 21 -0.50 1.39 7.25
C GLN A 21 -2.00 1.14 7.49
N ASN A 22 -2.53 1.62 8.61
CA ASN A 22 -3.95 1.48 8.93
C ASN A 22 -4.84 2.18 7.88
N ILE A 23 -4.47 3.38 7.43
CA ILE A 23 -5.19 4.09 6.36
C ILE A 23 -5.10 3.33 5.03
N ALA A 24 -3.92 2.81 4.69
CA ALA A 24 -3.73 2.04 3.46
C ALA A 24 -4.56 0.75 3.46
N ALA A 25 -4.73 0.12 4.64
CA ALA A 25 -5.61 -1.02 4.85
C ALA A 25 -7.11 -0.69 4.85
N GLY A 26 -7.49 0.59 4.68
CA GLY A 26 -8.89 1.02 4.59
C GLY A 26 -9.54 1.47 5.90
N MET A 27 -8.77 1.58 6.99
CA MET A 27 -9.31 2.01 8.29
C MET A 27 -9.72 3.50 8.26
N PRO A 28 -10.86 3.88 8.87
CA PRO A 28 -11.25 5.27 9.04
C PRO A 28 -10.20 6.08 9.79
N LYS A 29 -10.03 7.36 9.43
CA LYS A 29 -8.90 8.17 9.91
C LYS A 29 -8.80 8.32 11.43
N CYS A 30 -9.92 8.47 12.12
CA CYS A 30 -9.93 8.59 13.59
C CYS A 30 -9.58 7.26 14.27
N GLU A 31 -10.02 6.13 13.71
CA GLU A 31 -9.69 4.80 14.19
C GLU A 31 -8.24 4.44 13.92
N ALA A 32 -7.73 4.78 12.72
CA ALA A 32 -6.34 4.60 12.36
C ALA A 32 -5.40 5.37 13.31
N ALA A 33 -5.78 6.59 13.70
CA ALA A 33 -5.03 7.38 14.67
C ALA A 33 -5.10 6.77 16.08
N ARG A 34 -6.26 6.26 16.50
CA ARG A 34 -6.42 5.57 17.79
C ARG A 34 -5.56 4.31 17.85
N ALA A 35 -5.64 3.46 16.81
CA ALA A 35 -4.87 2.23 16.69
C ALA A 35 -3.35 2.49 16.62
N ALA A 36 -2.94 3.64 16.08
CA ALA A 36 -1.55 4.08 16.08
C ALA A 36 -1.07 4.66 17.44
N GLY A 37 -1.95 4.77 18.44
CA GLY A 37 -1.63 5.21 19.80
C GLY A 37 -1.65 6.73 20.00
N TYR A 38 -2.34 7.49 19.15
CA TYR A 38 -2.52 8.92 19.38
C TYR A 38 -3.57 9.17 20.47
N SER A 39 -3.20 9.91 21.52
CA SER A 39 -4.09 10.27 22.63
C SER A 39 -5.14 11.33 22.27
N GLY A 40 -4.89 12.12 21.20
CA GLY A 40 -5.86 13.05 20.63
C GLY A 40 -6.47 12.49 19.35
N THR A 41 -7.57 11.74 19.45
CA THR A 41 -8.29 11.17 18.29
C THR A 41 -9.33 12.12 17.70
N GLY A 42 -9.30 13.40 18.07
CA GLY A 42 -10.20 14.42 17.53
C GLY A 42 -9.86 14.78 16.09
N SER A 43 -10.87 15.22 15.34
CA SER A 43 -10.78 15.60 13.91
C SER A 43 -9.60 16.56 13.63
N VAL A 44 -9.28 17.47 14.55
CA VAL A 44 -8.17 18.43 14.42
C VAL A 44 -6.78 17.78 14.43
N ALA A 45 -6.56 16.78 15.28
CA ALA A 45 -5.26 16.09 15.36
C ALA A 45 -5.05 15.17 14.15
N VAL A 46 -6.12 14.50 13.72
CA VAL A 46 -6.16 13.72 12.48
C VAL A 46 -5.93 14.61 11.25
N ALA A 47 -6.52 15.81 11.21
CA ALA A 47 -6.28 16.78 10.15
C ALA A 47 -4.81 17.21 10.08
N LYS A 48 -4.13 17.39 11.22
CA LYS A 48 -2.68 17.68 11.25
C LYS A 48 -1.84 16.53 10.70
N LEU A 49 -2.20 15.28 10.94
CA LEU A 49 -1.52 14.12 10.35
C LEU A 49 -1.72 14.04 8.84
N ASN A 50 -2.93 14.34 8.36
CA ASN A 50 -3.25 14.34 6.93
C ASN A 50 -2.70 15.54 6.15
N LYS A 51 -2.15 16.55 6.84
CA LYS A 51 -1.44 17.68 6.20
C LYS A 51 0.06 17.42 6.04
N LYS A 52 0.59 16.34 6.60
CA LYS A 52 2.01 16.00 6.50
C LYS A 52 2.28 15.28 5.19
N ILE A 53 3.04 15.93 4.30
CA ILE A 53 3.37 15.43 2.96
C ILE A 53 3.93 14.00 3.02
N HIS A 54 4.88 13.74 3.91
CA HIS A 54 5.50 12.42 4.03
C HIS A 54 4.54 11.30 4.47
N VAL A 55 3.51 11.64 5.25
CA VAL A 55 2.48 10.66 5.66
C VAL A 55 1.57 10.33 4.46
N LEU A 56 1.21 11.35 3.66
CA LEU A 56 0.42 11.16 2.44
C LEU A 56 1.19 10.36 1.39
N GLU A 57 2.46 10.70 1.17
CA GLU A 57 3.34 9.95 0.26
C GLU A 57 3.45 8.49 0.68
N ARG A 58 3.61 8.23 1.99
CA ARG A 58 3.67 6.86 2.50
C ARG A 58 2.36 6.09 2.32
N ILE A 59 1.21 6.72 2.58
CA ILE A 59 -0.11 6.11 2.34
C ILE A 59 -0.27 5.77 0.85
N ASN A 60 0.08 6.69 -0.05
CA ASN A 60 -0.03 6.48 -1.48
C ASN A 60 0.91 5.38 -1.98
N PHE A 61 2.13 5.33 -1.45
CA PHE A 61 3.08 4.27 -1.74
C PHE A 61 2.51 2.90 -1.35
N LEU A 62 2.02 2.76 -0.11
CA LEU A 62 1.45 1.51 0.38
C LEU A 62 0.22 1.07 -0.44
N LYS A 63 -0.65 2.02 -0.82
CA LYS A 63 -1.80 1.73 -1.69
C LYS A 63 -1.39 1.25 -3.09
N ARG A 64 -0.34 1.86 -3.67
CA ARG A 64 0.21 1.42 -4.96
C ARG A 64 0.86 0.05 -4.87
N GLU A 65 1.63 -0.23 -3.83
CA GLU A 65 2.21 -1.56 -3.60
C GLU A 65 1.13 -2.63 -3.50
N ALA A 66 0.08 -2.38 -2.71
CA ALA A 66 -1.05 -3.31 -2.60
C ALA A 66 -1.78 -3.50 -3.95
N GLY A 67 -2.00 -2.42 -4.71
CA GLY A 67 -2.61 -2.50 -6.04
C GLY A 67 -1.76 -3.28 -7.04
N ASN A 68 -0.45 -3.05 -7.05
CA ASN A 68 0.48 -3.78 -7.91
C ASN A 68 0.52 -5.27 -7.57
N ALA A 69 0.51 -5.62 -6.27
CA ALA A 69 0.47 -7.02 -5.85
C ALA A 69 -0.80 -7.72 -6.36
N VAL A 70 -1.97 -7.09 -6.22
CA VAL A 70 -3.24 -7.62 -6.74
C VAL A 70 -3.22 -7.79 -8.26
N GLN A 71 -2.63 -6.83 -8.98
CA GLN A 71 -2.51 -6.91 -10.44
C GLN A 71 -1.61 -8.06 -10.87
N VAL A 72 -0.46 -8.26 -10.22
CA VAL A 72 0.46 -9.37 -10.52
C VAL A 72 -0.24 -10.71 -10.27
N THR A 73 -0.86 -10.89 -9.11
CA THR A 73 -1.57 -12.14 -8.78
C THR A 73 -2.71 -12.41 -9.76
N SER A 74 -3.43 -11.39 -10.21
CA SER A 74 -4.49 -11.57 -11.21
C SER A 74 -3.94 -12.05 -12.55
N SER A 75 -2.82 -11.48 -13.00
CA SER A 75 -2.15 -11.91 -14.23
C SER A 75 -1.63 -13.35 -14.13
N GLU A 76 -1.04 -13.73 -13.00
CA GLU A 76 -0.56 -15.09 -12.76
C GLU A 76 -1.70 -16.12 -12.79
N VAL A 77 -2.84 -15.79 -12.16
CA VAL A 77 -4.03 -16.64 -12.19
C VAL A 77 -4.57 -16.79 -13.61
N VAL A 78 -4.70 -15.69 -14.36
CA VAL A 78 -5.17 -15.74 -15.75
C VAL A 78 -4.23 -16.55 -16.63
N GLN A 79 -2.92 -16.34 -16.50
CA GLN A 79 -1.92 -17.09 -17.27
C GLN A 79 -1.99 -18.59 -16.93
N GLY A 80 -2.10 -18.95 -15.65
CA GLY A 80 -2.23 -20.34 -15.22
C GLY A 80 -3.49 -21.02 -15.78
N ILE A 81 -4.60 -20.29 -15.92
CA ILE A 81 -5.83 -20.80 -16.56
C ILE A 81 -5.59 -21.02 -18.06
N LEU A 82 -4.99 -20.06 -18.77
CA LEU A 82 -4.71 -20.18 -20.20
C LEU A 82 -3.78 -21.35 -20.51
N ASP A 83 -2.67 -21.46 -19.78
CA ASP A 83 -1.71 -22.56 -19.94
C ASP A 83 -2.37 -23.93 -19.70
N SER A 84 -3.32 -24.00 -18.76
CA SER A 84 -4.04 -25.24 -18.47
C SER A 84 -5.04 -25.60 -19.57
N ILE A 85 -5.67 -24.60 -20.20
CA ILE A 85 -6.53 -24.81 -21.38
C ILE A 85 -5.70 -25.30 -22.56
N GLU A 86 -4.53 -24.71 -22.82
CA GLU A 86 -3.64 -25.12 -23.91
C GLU A 86 -3.14 -26.55 -23.73
N ARG A 87 -2.68 -26.92 -22.51
CA ARG A 87 -2.31 -28.30 -22.19
C ARG A 87 -3.46 -29.29 -22.36
N SER A 88 -4.67 -28.90 -21.96
CA SER A 88 -5.86 -29.76 -22.12
C SER A 88 -6.23 -29.97 -23.59
N LYS A 89 -6.02 -28.95 -24.44
CA LYS A 89 -6.25 -29.06 -25.88
C LYS A 89 -5.20 -29.94 -26.56
N ALA A 90 -3.92 -29.81 -26.19
CA ALA A 90 -2.85 -30.65 -26.71
C ALA A 90 -3.06 -32.13 -26.36
N ALA A 91 -3.45 -32.42 -25.11
CA ALA A 91 -3.73 -33.78 -24.66
C ALA A 91 -4.91 -34.46 -25.40
N ASN A 92 -5.85 -33.68 -25.94
CA ASN A 92 -7.01 -34.19 -26.70
C ASN A 92 -6.72 -34.41 -28.20
N GLN A 93 -5.54 -34.03 -28.69
CA GLN A 93 -5.15 -34.25 -30.10
C GLN A 93 -4.23 -35.46 -30.30
N GLU A 94 -3.72 -36.06 -29.22
CA GLU A 94 -2.80 -37.21 -29.24
C GLU A 94 -3.47 -38.56 -28.91
N GLY A 95 -4.80 -38.60 -28.77
CA GLY A 95 -5.60 -39.82 -28.55
C GLY A 95 -6.58 -40.09 -29.68
#